data_AF-A0A160LJ01-F1
#
_entry.id   AF-A0A160LJ01-F1
#
_cell.length_a   1.000
_cell.length_b   1.000
_cell.length_c   1.000
_cell.angle_alpha   90.00
_cell.angle_beta   90.00
_cell.angle_gamma   90.00
#
_symmetry.space_group_name_H-M   'P 1'
#
loop_
_entity.id
_entity.type
_entity.pdbx_description
1 polymer ?
#
loop_
_entity_poly.entity_id
_entity_poly.type
_entity_poly.pdbx_seq_one_letter_code
_entity_poly.pdbx_strand_id
1 'polypeptide(L)'
;MLNTKLCKLFGCKQKSYAKGYCSSHYDQFRNGRKVGEVKKYKTHCSIENCSLKHHAKGYCRKHYVQINKHGKTLPERVKVCVVDGCEEKHHARGFCRKHYNQIGKLDKLLPEKDTTCSVEGCDGESRTRNMCLKHYTRWYRNEKKKPSNESYYSKQYYSNKEEETCL
;
A
#
# COMPACT_ATOMS: atom_id res chain seq x y z
N MET A 1 0.46 -6.41 -54.83
CA MET A 1 0.89 -7.05 -53.56
C MET A 1 2.08 -6.28 -53.01
N LEU A 2 2.00 -5.75 -51.78
CA LEU A 2 3.09 -4.95 -51.19
C LEU A 2 4.30 -5.84 -50.86
N ASN A 3 5.39 -5.66 -51.60
CA ASN A 3 6.65 -6.37 -51.40
C ASN A 3 7.34 -5.88 -50.12
N THR A 4 6.90 -6.39 -48.96
CA THR A 4 7.49 -6.04 -47.67
C THR A 4 8.76 -6.85 -47.43
N LYS A 5 9.91 -6.18 -47.49
CA LYS A 5 11.21 -6.82 -47.19
C LYS A 5 11.21 -7.33 -45.74
N LEU A 6 11.62 -8.58 -45.55
CA LEU A 6 11.80 -9.20 -44.24
C LEU A 6 13.17 -8.88 -43.64
N CYS A 7 13.31 -9.14 -42.34
CA CYS A 7 14.58 -9.01 -41.63
C CYS A 7 15.65 -9.95 -42.19
N LYS A 8 16.87 -9.44 -42.36
CA LYS A 8 18.07 -10.12 -42.86
C LYS A 8 18.60 -11.20 -41.92
N LEU A 9 18.26 -11.13 -40.62
CA LEU A 9 18.66 -12.16 -39.66
C LEU A 9 17.94 -13.48 -39.97
N PHE A 10 18.71 -14.56 -40.18
CA PHE A 10 18.19 -15.88 -40.44
C PHE A 10 17.19 -16.33 -39.36
N GLY A 11 16.03 -16.85 -39.78
CA GLY A 11 14.94 -17.27 -38.89
C GLY A 11 14.06 -16.14 -38.36
N CYS A 12 14.35 -14.86 -38.64
CA CYS A 12 13.52 -13.74 -38.22
C CYS A 12 12.43 -13.42 -39.27
N LYS A 13 11.17 -13.68 -38.93
CA LYS A 13 10.00 -13.42 -39.81
C LYS A 13 9.45 -11.99 -39.72
N GLN A 14 10.13 -11.10 -38.99
CA GLN A 14 9.68 -9.72 -38.78
C GLN A 14 9.97 -8.85 -40.02
N LYS A 15 9.11 -7.87 -40.29
CA LYS A 15 9.33 -6.90 -41.37
C LYS A 15 10.60 -6.07 -41.12
N SER A 16 11.36 -5.83 -42.18
CA SER A 16 12.50 -4.93 -42.14
C SER A 16 12.03 -3.51 -41.86
N TYR A 17 12.66 -2.87 -40.89
CA TYR A 17 12.47 -1.46 -40.53
C TYR A 17 13.56 -0.60 -41.20
N ALA A 18 14.84 -0.92 -40.99
CA ALA A 18 15.96 -0.15 -41.53
C ALA A 18 17.20 -1.03 -41.72
N LYS A 19 18.03 -0.72 -42.72
CA LYS A 19 19.24 -1.48 -43.09
C LYS A 19 19.01 -3.00 -43.28
N GLY A 20 17.81 -3.39 -43.67
CA GLY A 20 17.43 -4.79 -43.82
C GLY A 20 17.14 -5.52 -42.50
N TYR A 21 17.10 -4.85 -41.35
CA TYR A 21 16.80 -5.44 -40.05
C TYR A 21 15.44 -5.01 -39.52
N CYS A 22 14.76 -5.86 -38.75
CA CYS A 22 13.57 -5.44 -37.98
C CYS A 22 13.95 -4.42 -36.89
N SER A 23 12.96 -3.75 -36.29
CA SER A 23 13.19 -2.70 -35.29
C SER A 23 14.15 -3.15 -34.15
N SER A 24 13.96 -4.34 -33.59
CA SER A 24 14.83 -4.89 -32.52
C SER A 24 16.25 -5.20 -32.99
N HIS A 25 16.42 -5.81 -34.16
CA HIS A 25 17.73 -6.14 -34.70
C HIS A 25 18.47 -4.88 -35.19
N TYR A 26 17.75 -3.89 -35.70
CA TYR A 26 18.30 -2.58 -36.00
C TYR A 26 18.75 -1.84 -34.73
N ASP A 27 18.00 -1.97 -33.63
CA ASP A 27 18.42 -1.47 -32.32
C ASP A 27 19.70 -2.15 -31.81
N GLN A 28 19.85 -3.46 -32.00
CA GLN A 28 21.09 -4.16 -31.67
C GLN A 28 22.26 -3.62 -32.52
N PHE A 29 22.05 -3.51 -33.84
CA PHE A 29 23.03 -3.00 -34.78
C PHE A 29 23.49 -1.57 -34.44
N ARG A 30 22.55 -0.64 -34.20
CA ARG A 30 22.90 0.77 -33.90
C ARG A 30 23.64 0.94 -32.57
N ASN A 31 23.43 0.02 -31.63
CA ASN A 31 24.07 0.03 -30.32
C ASN A 31 25.37 -0.80 -30.29
N GLY A 32 25.91 -1.21 -31.44
CA GLY A 32 27.14 -2.01 -31.54
C GLY A 32 27.02 -3.41 -30.93
N ARG A 33 25.81 -3.92 -30.71
CA ARG A 33 25.57 -5.27 -30.20
C ARG A 33 25.58 -6.28 -31.35
N LYS A 34 25.98 -7.52 -31.06
CA LYS A 34 25.89 -8.61 -32.03
C LYS A 34 24.42 -8.86 -32.38
N VAL A 35 24.07 -8.66 -33.65
CA VAL A 35 22.69 -8.82 -34.11
C VAL A 35 22.26 -10.28 -33.99
N GLY A 36 21.12 -10.53 -33.35
CA GLY A 36 20.61 -11.85 -33.01
C GLY A 36 21.00 -12.34 -31.62
N GLU A 37 21.84 -11.60 -30.88
CA GLU A 37 22.18 -11.95 -29.50
C GLU A 37 21.01 -11.65 -28.55
N VAL A 38 20.55 -12.68 -27.84
CA VAL A 38 19.49 -12.56 -26.84
C VAL A 38 20.13 -12.23 -25.49
N LYS A 39 19.84 -11.02 -24.96
CA LYS A 39 20.22 -10.68 -23.58
C LYS A 39 19.47 -11.58 -22.60
N LYS A 40 20.19 -12.33 -21.77
CA LYS A 40 19.62 -13.05 -20.63
C LYS A 40 19.31 -12.05 -19.51
N TYR A 41 18.03 -11.81 -19.26
CA TYR A 41 17.60 -10.98 -18.14
C TYR A 41 17.45 -11.84 -16.88
N LYS A 42 17.89 -11.33 -15.73
CA LYS A 42 17.60 -11.95 -14.43
C LYS A 42 16.10 -11.89 -14.18
N THR A 43 15.47 -13.04 -13.94
CA THR A 43 14.02 -13.15 -13.68
C THR A 43 13.69 -13.08 -12.20
N HIS A 44 14.65 -13.45 -11.34
CA HIS A 44 14.50 -13.50 -9.88
C HIS A 44 15.55 -12.65 -9.18
N CYS A 45 15.31 -12.38 -7.90
CA CYS A 45 16.24 -11.69 -7.03
C CYS A 45 17.56 -12.46 -6.88
N SER A 46 18.68 -11.73 -6.85
CA SER A 46 20.02 -12.31 -6.66
C SER A 46 20.39 -12.53 -5.19
N ILE A 47 19.46 -12.33 -4.26
CA ILE A 47 19.68 -12.56 -2.83
C ILE A 47 19.38 -14.03 -2.56
N GLU A 48 20.27 -14.72 -1.85
CA GLU A 48 20.08 -16.10 -1.44
C GLU A 48 18.75 -16.26 -0.70
N ASN A 49 18.03 -17.35 -0.99
CA ASN A 49 16.70 -17.63 -0.44
C ASN A 49 15.61 -16.59 -0.78
N CYS A 50 15.80 -15.78 -1.84
CA CYS A 50 14.78 -14.86 -2.34
C CYS A 50 14.34 -15.23 -3.76
N SER A 51 13.19 -15.90 -3.89
CA SER A 51 12.56 -16.23 -5.17
C SER A 51 11.64 -15.13 -5.72
N LEU A 52 11.69 -13.92 -5.15
CA LEU A 52 10.86 -12.81 -5.64
C LEU A 52 11.33 -12.32 -7.01
N LYS A 53 10.37 -11.85 -7.82
CA LYS A 53 10.63 -11.31 -9.16
C LYS A 53 11.67 -10.19 -9.13
N HIS A 54 12.60 -10.24 -10.08
CA HIS A 54 13.56 -9.17 -10.34
C HIS A 54 12.85 -7.85 -10.69
N HIS A 55 13.32 -6.76 -10.09
CA HIS A 55 12.86 -5.40 -10.36
C HIS A 55 13.93 -4.57 -11.06
N ALA A 56 15.12 -4.43 -10.45
CA ALA A 56 16.23 -3.65 -10.99
C ALA A 56 17.56 -4.08 -10.39
N LYS A 57 18.67 -3.88 -11.14
CA LYS A 57 20.04 -4.18 -10.71
C LYS A 57 20.31 -5.61 -10.19
N GLY A 58 19.41 -6.55 -10.49
CA GLY A 58 19.53 -7.94 -10.00
C GLY A 58 18.67 -8.24 -8.78
N TYR A 59 17.91 -7.28 -8.26
CA TYR A 59 17.19 -7.39 -6.98
C TYR A 59 15.69 -7.23 -7.16
N CYS A 60 14.89 -7.85 -6.29
CA CYS A 60 13.47 -7.56 -6.17
C CYS A 60 13.24 -6.14 -5.61
N ARG A 61 12.02 -5.62 -5.69
CA ARG A 61 11.72 -4.24 -5.24
C ARG A 61 12.12 -3.98 -3.78
N LYS A 62 11.86 -4.93 -2.87
CA LYS A 62 12.21 -4.84 -1.44
C LYS A 62 13.73 -4.70 -1.26
N HIS A 63 14.51 -5.62 -1.82
CA HIS A 63 15.96 -5.60 -1.70
C HIS A 63 16.60 -4.43 -2.45
N TYR A 64 16.09 -4.06 -3.62
CA TYR A 64 16.55 -2.89 -4.35
C TYR A 64 16.44 -1.62 -3.51
N VAL A 65 15.30 -1.40 -2.84
CA VAL A 65 15.10 -0.22 -1.98
C VAL A 65 16.04 -0.23 -0.78
N GLN A 66 16.25 -1.39 -0.15
CA GLN A 66 17.17 -1.51 0.99
C GLN A 66 18.61 -1.21 0.57
N ILE A 67 19.09 -1.84 -0.50
CA ILE A 67 20.44 -1.63 -1.02
C ILE A 67 20.64 -0.18 -1.46
N ASN A 68 19.65 0.42 -2.14
CA ASN A 68 19.76 1.80 -2.60
C ASN A 68 19.76 2.83 -1.45
N LYS A 69 19.11 2.53 -0.32
CA LYS A 69 19.06 3.42 0.84
C LYS A 69 20.20 3.21 1.84
N HIS A 70 20.63 1.97 2.03
CA HIS A 70 21.53 1.58 3.12
C HIS A 70 22.81 0.88 2.66
N GLY A 71 22.99 0.65 1.36
CA GLY A 71 24.14 -0.08 0.79
C GLY A 71 24.13 -1.58 1.04
N LYS A 72 23.22 -2.09 1.89
CA LYS A 72 23.11 -3.50 2.27
C LYS A 72 21.66 -3.95 2.44
N THR A 73 21.42 -5.24 2.35
CA THR A 73 20.15 -5.83 2.78
C THR A 73 20.09 -5.82 4.30
N LEU A 74 18.93 -5.48 4.85
CA LEU A 74 18.69 -5.53 6.28
C LEU A 74 17.97 -6.83 6.61
N PRO A 75 18.31 -7.48 7.74
CA PRO A 75 17.58 -8.67 8.18
C PRO A 75 16.09 -8.35 8.35
N GLU A 76 15.27 -9.34 8.08
CA GLU A 76 13.82 -9.21 8.22
C GLU A 76 13.47 -8.97 9.68
N ARG A 77 12.94 -7.79 9.99
CA ARG A 77 12.40 -7.50 11.32
C ARG A 77 11.12 -8.31 11.51
N VAL A 78 11.21 -9.42 12.23
CA VAL A 78 10.04 -10.17 12.67
C VAL A 78 9.37 -9.35 13.76
N LYS A 79 8.16 -8.85 13.48
CA LYS A 79 7.31 -8.24 14.50
C LYS A 79 6.62 -9.37 15.27
N VAL A 80 6.65 -9.31 16.59
CA VAL A 80 5.95 -10.22 17.50
C VAL A 80 4.63 -9.61 17.96
N CYS A 81 3.76 -10.43 18.53
CA CYS A 81 2.50 -10.00 19.13
C CYS A 81 2.74 -9.01 20.28
N VAL A 82 1.85 -8.03 20.43
CA VAL A 82 1.89 -7.04 21.52
C VAL A 82 1.37 -7.57 22.85
N VAL A 83 0.69 -8.72 22.83
CA VAL A 83 0.17 -9.36 24.05
C VAL A 83 1.33 -9.88 24.88
N ASP A 84 1.38 -9.47 26.14
CA ASP A 84 2.44 -9.87 27.06
C ASP A 84 2.50 -11.41 27.20
N GLY A 85 3.72 -11.95 27.17
CA GLY A 85 3.96 -13.40 27.13
C GLY A 85 3.60 -14.10 25.81
N CYS A 86 3.25 -13.38 24.74
CA CYS A 86 2.96 -13.98 23.43
C CYS A 86 4.11 -13.81 22.43
N GLU A 87 4.83 -14.89 22.15
CA GLU A 87 5.98 -14.89 21.21
C GLU A 87 5.58 -15.12 19.74
N GLU A 88 4.28 -15.22 19.46
CA GLU A 88 3.77 -15.49 18.12
C GLU A 88 4.01 -14.32 17.16
N LYS A 89 4.18 -14.65 15.88
CA LYS A 89 4.38 -13.64 14.83
C LYS A 89 3.17 -12.71 14.71
N HIS A 90 3.47 -11.42 14.63
CA HIS A 90 2.49 -10.38 14.32
C HIS A 90 1.79 -10.68 12.99
N HIS A 91 0.45 -10.66 13.01
CA HIS A 91 -0.37 -10.77 11.83
C HIS A 91 -0.90 -9.39 11.39
N ALA A 92 -1.66 -8.71 12.26
CA ALA A 92 -2.28 -7.41 11.96
C ALA A 92 -2.56 -6.61 13.24
N ARG A 93 -2.55 -5.27 13.14
CA ARG A 93 -2.85 -4.32 14.24
C ARG A 93 -2.04 -4.54 15.53
N GLY A 94 -0.82 -5.08 15.46
CA GLY A 94 -0.03 -5.39 16.66
C GLY A 94 -0.26 -6.80 17.21
N PHE A 95 -1.24 -7.55 16.70
CA PHE A 95 -1.65 -8.84 17.25
C PHE A 95 -1.26 -10.01 16.35
N CYS A 96 -0.99 -11.18 16.95
CA CYS A 96 -0.92 -12.44 16.22
C CYS A 96 -2.31 -12.85 15.72
N ARG A 97 -2.39 -13.84 14.83
CA ARG A 97 -3.67 -14.25 14.22
C ARG A 97 -4.71 -14.68 15.25
N LYS A 98 -4.30 -15.34 16.34
CA LYS A 98 -5.18 -15.76 17.44
C LYS A 98 -5.77 -14.55 18.17
N HIS A 99 -4.92 -13.64 18.66
CA HIS A 99 -5.35 -12.44 19.38
C HIS A 99 -6.14 -11.46 18.49
N TYR A 100 -5.76 -11.32 17.21
CA TYR A 100 -6.52 -10.51 16.26
C TYR A 100 -7.95 -11.03 16.07
N ASN A 101 -8.11 -12.35 15.95
CA ASN A 101 -9.44 -12.96 15.78
C ASN A 101 -10.29 -12.86 17.04
N GLN A 102 -9.69 -12.89 18.24
CA GLN A 102 -10.41 -12.71 19.50
C GLN A 102 -10.97 -11.29 19.62
N ILE A 103 -10.17 -10.27 19.28
CA ILE A 103 -10.63 -8.87 19.24
C ILE A 103 -11.75 -8.73 18.20
N GLY A 104 -11.56 -9.27 16.99
CA GLY A 104 -12.60 -9.23 15.96
C GLY A 104 -13.89 -9.98 16.33
N LYS A 105 -13.84 -10.96 17.26
CA LYS A 105 -15.04 -11.58 17.82
C LYS A 105 -15.69 -10.69 18.88
N LEU A 106 -14.90 -10.07 19.76
CA LEU A 106 -15.41 -9.13 20.75
C LEU A 106 -16.10 -7.94 20.07
N ASP A 107 -15.49 -7.37 19.03
CA ASP A 107 -16.07 -6.29 18.23
C ASP A 107 -17.44 -6.67 17.61
N LYS A 108 -17.64 -7.96 17.30
CA LYS A 108 -18.91 -8.48 16.75
C LYS A 108 -19.98 -8.77 17.80
N LEU A 109 -19.58 -8.92 19.07
CA LEU A 109 -20.50 -9.13 20.19
C LEU A 109 -20.93 -7.79 20.81
N LEU A 110 -20.32 -6.68 20.40
CA LEU A 110 -20.80 -5.36 20.77
C LEU A 110 -22.18 -5.13 20.14
N PRO A 111 -23.11 -4.52 20.89
CA PRO A 111 -24.44 -4.19 20.36
C PRO A 111 -24.30 -3.36 19.08
N GLU A 112 -25.22 -3.55 18.14
CA GLU A 112 -25.23 -2.79 16.91
C GLU A 112 -25.19 -1.29 17.24
N LYS A 113 -24.22 -0.60 16.66
CA LYS A 113 -24.07 0.83 16.88
C LYS A 113 -25.33 1.51 16.34
N ASP A 114 -25.99 2.30 17.17
CA ASP A 114 -27.13 3.11 16.75
C ASP A 114 -26.74 3.94 15.51
N THR A 115 -27.40 3.63 14.39
CA THR A 115 -27.19 4.27 13.10
C THR A 115 -28.16 5.43 12.89
N THR A 116 -28.91 5.85 13.91
CA THR A 116 -29.84 6.98 13.83
C THR A 116 -29.11 8.31 14.00
N CYS A 117 -29.58 9.35 13.30
CA CYS A 117 -29.09 10.71 13.52
C CYS A 117 -29.53 11.23 14.89
N SER A 118 -28.57 11.71 15.67
CA SER A 118 -28.74 12.36 16.98
C SER A 118 -29.51 13.70 16.95
N VAL A 119 -29.98 14.14 15.79
CA VAL A 119 -30.78 15.36 15.69
C VAL A 119 -32.24 14.95 15.82
N GLU A 120 -32.91 15.46 16.86
CA GLU A 120 -34.32 15.17 17.13
C GLU A 120 -35.18 15.43 15.89
N GLY A 121 -36.07 14.47 15.57
CA GLY A 121 -36.91 14.53 14.37
C GLY A 121 -36.17 14.26 13.05
N CYS A 122 -34.96 13.71 13.09
CA CYS A 122 -34.22 13.31 11.89
C CYS A 122 -34.10 11.79 11.76
N ASP A 123 -34.83 11.22 10.82
CA ASP A 123 -34.75 9.79 10.47
C ASP A 123 -33.54 9.45 9.56
N GLY A 124 -32.57 10.37 9.48
CA GLY A 124 -31.40 10.18 8.64
C GLY A 124 -30.43 9.19 9.26
N GLU A 125 -29.80 8.35 8.44
CA GLU A 125 -28.73 7.47 8.93
C GLU A 125 -27.48 8.27 9.33
N SER A 126 -27.04 8.08 10.56
CA SER A 126 -25.76 8.52 11.10
C SER A 126 -24.60 7.91 10.31
N ARG A 127 -23.69 8.78 9.87
CA ARG A 127 -22.48 8.39 9.13
C ARG A 127 -21.21 8.69 9.92
N THR A 128 -21.22 9.73 10.75
CA THR A 128 -20.07 10.16 11.55
C THR A 128 -20.57 11.00 12.70
N ARG A 129 -19.97 10.85 13.89
CA ARG A 129 -20.36 11.57 15.12
C ARG A 129 -21.85 11.47 15.45
N ASN A 130 -22.47 10.31 15.23
CA ASN A 130 -23.89 10.10 15.45
C ASN A 130 -24.80 11.07 14.66
N MET A 131 -24.32 11.68 13.57
CA MET A 131 -25.08 12.61 12.74
C MET A 131 -25.15 12.11 11.29
N CYS A 132 -26.27 12.37 10.63
CA CYS A 132 -26.38 12.16 9.19
C CYS A 132 -25.45 13.14 8.44
N LEU A 133 -25.11 12.81 7.19
CA LEU A 133 -24.16 13.61 6.41
C LEU A 133 -24.59 15.10 6.30
N LYS A 134 -25.89 15.36 6.21
CA LYS A 134 -26.44 16.74 6.14
C LYS A 134 -26.18 17.50 7.44
N HIS A 135 -26.48 16.91 8.59
CA HIS A 135 -26.28 17.52 9.91
C HIS A 135 -24.81 17.65 10.25
N TYR A 136 -23.99 16.63 9.97
CA TYR A 136 -22.54 16.70 10.14
C TYR A 136 -21.93 17.83 9.28
N THR A 137 -22.35 17.98 8.03
CA THR A 137 -21.85 19.04 7.15
C THR A 137 -22.22 20.42 7.66
N ARG A 138 -23.45 20.61 8.17
CA ARG A 138 -23.91 21.86 8.78
C ARG A 138 -23.10 22.19 10.02
N TRP A 139 -22.95 21.24 10.93
CA TRP A 139 -22.10 21.35 12.12
C TRP A 139 -20.66 21.69 11.76
N TYR A 140 -20.04 20.96 10.81
CA TYR A 140 -18.66 21.15 10.39
C TYR A 140 -18.39 22.55 9.82
N ARG A 141 -19.34 23.07 9.03
CA ARG A 141 -19.25 24.44 8.47
C ARG A 141 -19.37 25.51 9.54
N ASN A 142 -20.12 25.23 10.60
CA ASN A 142 -20.31 26.16 11.72
C ASN A 142 -19.13 26.12 12.72
N GLU A 143 -18.55 24.95 12.98
CA GLU A 143 -17.51 24.79 14.01
C GLU A 143 -16.06 24.88 13.50
N LYS A 144 -15.78 24.75 12.20
CA LYS A 144 -14.40 24.87 11.67
C LYS A 144 -14.05 26.25 11.10
N LYS A 145 -13.98 27.25 11.99
CA LYS A 145 -12.93 28.27 11.92
C LYS A 145 -11.85 27.98 12.96
N LYS A 146 -10.96 27.01 12.68
CA LYS A 146 -9.52 27.00 13.08
C LYS A 146 -8.79 25.80 12.46
N PRO A 147 -7.51 25.96 12.06
CA PRO A 147 -6.83 25.04 11.17
C PRO A 147 -6.26 23.81 11.88
N SER A 148 -5.91 22.83 11.05
CA SER A 148 -5.45 21.48 11.37
C SER A 148 -4.06 21.42 12.02
N ASN A 149 -3.97 20.86 13.22
CA ASN A 149 -3.08 19.75 13.59
C ASN A 149 -3.00 19.64 15.11
N GLU A 150 -3.38 18.48 15.67
CA GLU A 150 -2.60 17.84 16.74
C GLU A 150 -3.17 16.43 16.96
N SER A 151 -2.50 15.49 16.29
CA SER A 151 -2.58 14.08 16.62
C SER A 151 -1.89 13.83 17.96
N TYR A 152 -2.33 12.77 18.65
CA TYR A 152 -1.44 11.89 19.41
C TYR A 152 -1.09 12.35 20.85
N TYR A 153 -1.91 11.89 21.81
CA TYR A 153 -1.61 11.68 23.25
C TYR A 153 -1.42 12.88 24.21
N SER A 154 -2.45 13.13 25.04
CA SER A 154 -2.36 13.34 26.51
C SER A 154 -3.79 13.45 27.08
N LYS A 155 -4.43 12.37 27.54
CA LYS A 155 -4.40 11.88 28.93
C LYS A 155 -4.08 12.97 29.97
N GLN A 156 -4.96 13.04 30.98
CA GLN A 156 -4.86 13.83 32.22
C GLN A 156 -5.18 15.31 31.94
N TYR A 157 -6.25 15.89 32.47
CA TYR A 157 -6.43 16.14 33.90
C TYR A 157 -7.92 16.03 34.29
N TYR A 158 -8.18 15.24 35.33
CA TYR A 158 -9.40 15.35 36.13
C TYR A 158 -9.44 16.72 36.82
N SER A 159 -10.66 17.07 37.27
CA SER A 159 -11.00 17.79 38.50
C SER A 159 -11.45 19.26 38.37
N ASN A 160 -12.75 19.44 38.66
CA ASN A 160 -13.35 20.43 39.58
C ASN A 160 -14.55 21.22 39.02
N LYS A 161 -15.69 20.96 39.69
CA LYS A 161 -16.76 21.88 40.10
C LYS A 161 -17.80 22.24 39.02
N GLU A 162 -19.02 21.70 39.13
CA GLU A 162 -20.12 22.11 40.02
C GLU A 162 -20.78 23.41 39.56
N GLU A 163 -22.12 23.34 39.44
CA GLU A 163 -23.10 24.44 39.33
C GLU A 163 -23.06 25.18 37.98
N GLU A 164 -24.16 25.36 37.24
CA GLU A 164 -25.45 25.91 37.65
C GLU A 164 -26.52 25.68 36.57
N THR A 165 -27.76 25.79 37.00
CA THR A 165 -29.03 25.36 36.40
C THR A 165 -29.56 26.17 35.21
N CYS A 166 -30.33 25.46 34.39
CA CYS A 166 -31.59 25.82 33.72
C CYS A 166 -32.09 27.27 33.80
N LEU A 167 -32.38 27.86 32.63
CA LEU A 167 -33.65 28.49 32.28
C LEU A 167 -33.87 28.35 30.76
#